data_AF-A0A532F1Z3-F1
#
_entry.id   AF-A0A532F1Z3-F1
#
_cell.length_a   1.000
_cell.length_b   1.000
_cell.length_c   1.000
_cell.angle_alpha   90.00
_cell.angle_beta   90.00
_cell.angle_gamma   90.00
#
_symmetry.space_group_name_H-M   'P 1'
#
loop_
_entity.id
_entity.type
_entity.pdbx_description
1 polymer ?
#
loop_
_entity_poly.entity_id
_entity_poly.type
_entity_poly.pdbx_seq_one_letter_code
_entity_poly.pdbx_strand_id
1 'polypeptide(L)'
;MRGEAVQMCARNSVMDIAYKNVPLSRQCTMTTLVLLLVCMAVSACADVETPTTTRSVDGATVAALHKSAEQGNATAQNRLGLLYNQGQGVPQNPLLAKQWFEKAAEQGDAGAQVNLGTLYLLGQGALESDQMALFWFRRAAEQQEMLAFAKLGFMYEQGRGVTQDFVQAYMWYTLSAARGETRALASRNQLTKQMTPAQVATAQQLAREWKPKPK
;
A
#
# COMPACT_ATOMS: atom_id res chain seq x y z
N MET A 1 36.10 55.06 -23.95
CA MET A 1 36.04 54.92 -22.47
C MET A 1 34.88 53.99 -22.11
N ARG A 2 34.65 53.71 -20.82
CA ARG A 2 33.68 52.70 -20.28
C ARG A 2 32.21 52.98 -20.70
N GLY A 3 31.34 51.96 -20.61
CA GLY A 3 29.89 52.06 -20.94
C GLY A 3 29.14 50.72 -20.88
N GLU A 4 29.07 50.11 -19.70
CA GLU A 4 28.63 48.75 -19.36
C GLU A 4 27.21 48.27 -19.80
N ALA A 5 27.13 46.95 -20.12
CA ALA A 5 26.08 45.96 -19.74
C ALA A 5 24.58 46.23 -20.06
N VAL A 6 23.60 45.29 -19.99
CA VAL A 6 23.44 43.88 -19.52
C VAL A 6 22.30 43.24 -20.40
N GLN A 7 21.94 41.95 -20.47
CA GLN A 7 22.41 40.63 -19.98
C GLN A 7 21.71 39.52 -20.82
N MET A 8 22.32 38.33 -21.05
CA MET A 8 21.56 37.05 -21.06
C MET A 8 22.46 35.80 -20.95
N CYS A 9 21.83 34.65 -20.65
CA CYS A 9 22.41 33.40 -20.15
C CYS A 9 23.34 32.61 -21.11
N ALA A 10 24.43 32.01 -20.58
CA ALA A 10 24.87 30.63 -20.93
C ALA A 10 26.06 30.10 -20.06
N ARG A 11 26.02 28.79 -19.77
CA ARG A 11 27.14 27.83 -19.49
C ARG A 11 28.16 28.15 -18.36
N ASN A 12 28.24 27.25 -17.38
CA ASN A 12 29.38 27.13 -16.45
C ASN A 12 30.67 26.66 -17.18
N SER A 13 31.45 27.60 -17.69
CA SER A 13 32.66 27.34 -18.49
C SER A 13 33.93 27.06 -17.65
N VAL A 14 33.82 26.29 -16.56
CA VAL A 14 34.94 26.08 -15.61
C VAL A 14 35.97 25.05 -16.11
N MET A 15 35.54 24.05 -16.88
CA MET A 15 36.43 23.04 -17.48
C MET A 15 37.34 23.59 -18.60
N ASP A 16 36.88 24.59 -19.35
CA ASP A 16 37.43 24.96 -20.66
C ASP A 16 38.65 25.91 -20.60
N ILE A 17 39.04 26.30 -19.38
CA ILE A 17 40.13 27.27 -19.10
C ILE A 17 41.44 26.56 -18.70
N ALA A 18 41.37 25.35 -18.12
CA ALA A 18 42.54 24.65 -17.58
C ALA A 18 43.45 23.97 -18.64
N TYR A 19 42.93 23.70 -19.84
CA TYR A 19 43.57 22.76 -20.78
C TYR A 19 44.36 23.37 -21.94
N LYS A 20 44.22 24.68 -22.23
CA LYS A 20 44.66 25.25 -23.52
C LYS A 20 46.15 25.58 -23.67
N ASN A 21 46.99 25.36 -22.65
CA ASN A 21 48.44 25.66 -22.68
C ASN A 21 49.32 24.60 -21.99
N VAL A 22 48.91 23.32 -21.96
CA VAL A 22 49.71 22.22 -21.39
C VAL A 22 50.22 21.29 -22.51
N PRO A 23 51.54 21.04 -22.66
CA PRO A 23 52.07 20.16 -23.70
C PRO A 23 51.59 18.71 -23.52
N LEU A 24 51.36 18.01 -24.64
CA LEU A 24 50.69 16.69 -24.67
C LEU A 24 51.32 15.64 -23.75
N SER A 25 52.65 15.69 -23.54
CA SER A 25 53.38 14.77 -22.66
C SER A 25 52.94 14.81 -21.18
N ARG A 26 52.17 15.82 -20.75
CA ARG A 26 51.58 15.92 -19.40
C ARG A 26 50.05 15.74 -19.37
N GLN A 27 49.40 15.50 -20.51
CA GLN A 27 47.93 15.36 -20.54
C GLN A 27 47.47 13.96 -20.10
N CYS A 28 48.21 12.89 -20.46
CA CYS A 28 47.85 11.51 -20.11
C CYS A 28 47.92 11.17 -18.61
N THR A 29 48.72 11.91 -17.82
CA THR A 29 48.84 11.70 -16.36
C THR A 29 47.76 12.43 -15.57
N MET A 30 47.24 13.55 -16.08
CA MET A 30 46.16 14.29 -15.43
C MET A 30 44.80 13.59 -15.57
N THR A 31 44.51 12.99 -16.74
CA THR A 31 43.26 12.22 -16.93
C THR A 31 43.21 10.96 -16.08
N THR A 32 44.32 10.23 -15.94
CA THR A 32 44.39 9.03 -15.08
C THR A 32 44.26 9.36 -13.59
N LEU A 33 44.88 10.45 -13.12
CA LEU A 33 44.78 10.86 -11.71
C LEU A 33 43.37 11.34 -11.33
N VAL A 34 42.69 12.09 -12.20
CA VAL A 34 41.32 12.57 -11.95
C VAL A 34 40.31 11.42 -11.98
N LEU A 35 40.46 10.45 -12.89
CA LEU A 35 39.55 9.31 -12.97
C LEU A 35 39.60 8.42 -11.72
N LEU A 36 40.79 8.25 -11.13
CA LEU A 36 40.97 7.53 -9.86
C LEU A 36 40.33 8.27 -8.67
N LEU A 37 40.46 9.60 -8.60
CA LEU A 37 39.89 10.40 -7.52
C LEU A 37 38.35 10.45 -7.56
N VAL A 38 37.73 10.47 -8.75
CA VAL A 38 36.26 10.38 -8.88
C VAL A 38 35.75 9.00 -8.45
N CYS A 39 36.52 7.94 -8.69
CA CYS A 39 36.12 6.57 -8.35
C CYS A 39 35.99 6.33 -6.82
N MET A 40 36.91 6.89 -6.02
CA MET A 40 36.89 6.70 -4.56
C MET A 40 35.72 7.41 -3.84
N ALA A 41 35.11 8.43 -4.46
CA ALA A 41 34.03 9.21 -3.85
C ALA A 41 32.65 8.52 -3.88
N VAL A 42 32.47 7.49 -4.72
CA VAL A 42 31.17 6.80 -4.91
C VAL A 42 30.97 5.65 -3.91
N SER A 43 32.05 5.14 -3.30
CA SER A 43 32.00 3.94 -2.45
C SER A 43 31.55 4.18 -1.00
N ALA A 44 31.02 5.36 -0.67
CA ALA A 44 30.67 5.78 0.70
C ALA A 44 29.14 5.81 0.99
N CYS A 45 28.30 5.43 0.02
CA CYS A 45 26.84 5.43 0.13
C CYS A 45 26.23 4.05 -0.19
N ALA A 46 26.81 3.00 0.40
CA ALA A 46 26.15 1.69 0.50
C ALA A 46 25.42 1.57 1.84
N ASP A 47 24.35 0.77 1.85
CA ASP A 47 23.77 0.15 3.04
C ASP A 47 23.31 1.08 4.16
N VAL A 48 22.35 1.95 3.84
CA VAL A 48 21.27 2.26 4.81
C VAL A 48 20.41 1.00 4.95
N GLU A 49 20.84 0.08 5.80
CA GLU A 49 19.98 -0.98 6.31
C GLU A 49 18.84 -0.34 7.11
N THR A 50 17.72 -0.03 6.46
CA THR A 50 16.49 0.26 7.18
C THR A 50 16.11 -0.99 7.98
N PRO A 51 15.99 -0.93 9.32
CA PRO A 51 15.70 -2.12 10.12
C PRO A 51 14.22 -2.49 9.99
N THR A 52 13.85 -3.06 8.83
CA THR A 52 12.59 -3.80 8.62
C THR A 52 12.61 -5.04 9.50
N THR A 53 12.35 -4.81 10.78
CA THR A 53 12.46 -5.81 11.85
C THR A 53 11.26 -6.75 11.73
N THR A 54 11.36 -7.70 10.80
CA THR A 54 10.57 -8.93 10.75
C THR A 54 10.94 -9.80 11.95
N ARG A 55 10.60 -9.30 13.15
CA ARG A 55 10.82 -9.98 14.42
C ARG A 55 10.15 -11.33 14.32
N SER A 56 10.95 -12.39 14.27
CA SER A 56 10.46 -13.76 14.21
C SER A 56 9.49 -13.96 15.38
N VAL A 57 8.26 -14.38 15.05
CA VAL A 57 7.22 -14.60 16.06
C VAL A 57 7.60 -15.87 16.81
N ASP A 58 8.21 -15.70 17.99
CA ASP A 58 8.69 -16.82 18.79
C ASP A 58 7.54 -17.74 19.24
N GLY A 59 7.87 -19.02 19.49
CA GLY A 59 6.89 -20.03 19.88
C GLY A 59 6.14 -19.70 21.18
N ALA A 60 6.75 -18.90 22.06
CA ALA A 60 6.10 -18.42 23.29
C ALA A 60 4.99 -17.41 22.97
N THR A 61 5.23 -16.48 22.05
CA THR A 61 4.23 -15.53 21.54
C THR A 61 3.08 -16.27 20.84
N VAL A 62 3.40 -17.30 20.04
CA VAL A 62 2.39 -18.15 19.38
C VAL A 62 1.52 -18.89 20.42
N ALA A 63 2.13 -19.54 21.42
CA ALA A 63 1.42 -20.28 22.46
C ALA A 63 0.54 -19.36 23.33
N ALA A 64 1.01 -18.15 23.65
CA ALA A 64 0.23 -17.15 24.37
C ALA A 64 -0.99 -16.66 23.54
N LEU A 65 -0.81 -16.47 22.23
CA LEU A 65 -1.91 -16.11 21.33
C LEU A 65 -2.94 -17.24 21.19
N HIS A 66 -2.53 -18.50 21.09
CA HIS A 66 -3.43 -19.67 21.13
C HIS A 66 -4.32 -19.65 22.36
N LYS A 67 -3.72 -19.59 23.55
CA LYS A 67 -4.46 -19.57 24.82
C LYS A 67 -5.47 -18.42 24.89
N SER A 68 -5.10 -17.23 24.43
CA SER A 68 -6.00 -16.07 24.41
C SER A 68 -7.12 -16.19 23.36
N ALA A 69 -6.82 -16.77 22.20
CA ALA A 69 -7.78 -17.01 21.13
C ALA A 69 -8.81 -18.10 21.51
N GLU A 70 -8.37 -19.15 22.22
CA GLU A 70 -9.21 -20.20 22.78
C GLU A 70 -10.10 -19.67 23.92
N GLN A 71 -9.62 -18.71 24.71
CA GLN A 71 -10.40 -17.96 25.70
C GLN A 71 -11.38 -16.92 25.09
N GLY A 72 -11.56 -16.92 23.77
CA GLY A 72 -12.55 -16.10 23.08
C GLY A 72 -12.09 -14.69 22.68
N ASN A 73 -10.83 -14.29 22.92
CA ASN A 73 -10.38 -12.95 22.57
C ASN A 73 -10.33 -12.74 21.05
N ALA A 74 -11.29 -12.00 20.49
CA ALA A 74 -11.45 -11.79 19.05
C ALA A 74 -10.18 -11.22 18.37
N THR A 75 -9.45 -10.31 19.02
CA THR A 75 -8.21 -9.75 18.47
C THR A 75 -7.05 -10.74 18.48
N ALA A 76 -6.96 -11.62 19.50
CA ALA A 76 -6.02 -12.74 19.50
C ALA A 76 -6.37 -13.78 18.43
N GLN A 77 -7.66 -14.07 18.23
CA GLN A 77 -8.15 -14.94 17.15
C GLN A 77 -7.80 -14.35 15.77
N ASN A 78 -8.07 -13.08 15.52
CA ASN A 78 -7.69 -12.39 14.29
C ASN A 78 -6.16 -12.47 14.06
N ARG A 79 -5.36 -12.15 15.08
CA ARG A 79 -3.90 -12.22 14.99
C ARG A 79 -3.40 -13.64 14.73
N LEU A 80 -3.98 -14.66 15.37
CA LEU A 80 -3.65 -16.06 15.14
C LEU A 80 -4.04 -16.52 13.72
N GLY A 81 -5.18 -16.04 13.21
CA GLY A 81 -5.57 -16.22 11.81
C GLY A 81 -4.56 -15.64 10.83
N LEU A 82 -4.01 -14.44 11.10
CA LEU A 82 -2.93 -13.85 10.30
C LEU A 82 -1.64 -14.70 10.34
N LEU A 83 -1.24 -15.21 11.50
CA LEU A 83 -0.06 -16.08 11.62
C LEU A 83 -0.22 -17.36 10.77
N TYR A 84 -1.37 -18.02 10.85
CA TYR A 84 -1.67 -19.18 10.01
C TYR A 84 -1.77 -18.83 8.51
N ASN A 85 -2.31 -17.66 8.14
CA ASN A 85 -2.40 -17.26 6.73
C ASN A 85 -1.02 -16.94 6.12
N GLN A 86 -0.08 -16.45 6.95
CA GLN A 86 1.24 -15.98 6.52
C GLN A 86 2.38 -16.98 6.79
N GLY A 87 2.14 -18.06 7.54
CA GLY A 87 3.18 -19.02 7.93
C GLY A 87 4.17 -18.46 8.96
N GLN A 88 3.76 -17.51 9.79
CA GLN A 88 4.64 -16.83 10.74
C GLN A 88 4.58 -17.48 12.13
N GLY A 89 5.66 -18.15 12.53
CA GLY A 89 5.74 -18.87 13.82
C GLY A 89 4.92 -20.18 13.87
N VAL A 90 4.07 -20.43 12.86
CA VAL A 90 3.29 -21.64 12.64
C VAL A 90 3.37 -22.05 11.16
N PRO A 91 3.19 -23.34 10.81
CA PRO A 91 3.03 -23.74 9.41
C PRO A 91 1.85 -23.02 8.74
N GLN A 92 2.01 -22.59 7.49
CA GLN A 92 0.96 -21.89 6.76
C GLN A 92 -0.27 -22.80 6.57
N ASN A 93 -1.44 -22.33 6.96
CA ASN A 93 -2.70 -23.07 6.85
C ASN A 93 -3.90 -22.10 6.68
N PRO A 94 -4.27 -21.77 5.42
CA PRO A 94 -5.41 -20.88 5.14
C PRO A 94 -6.76 -21.38 5.68
N LEU A 95 -6.95 -22.70 5.87
CA LEU A 95 -8.18 -23.25 6.43
C LEU A 95 -8.29 -22.98 7.94
N LEU A 96 -7.21 -23.12 8.70
CA LEU A 96 -7.16 -22.69 10.10
C LEU A 96 -7.25 -21.16 10.22
N ALA A 97 -6.61 -20.43 9.29
CA ALA A 97 -6.74 -18.97 9.23
C ALA A 97 -8.20 -18.52 9.09
N LYS A 98 -8.95 -19.13 8.15
CA LYS A 98 -10.39 -18.93 7.96
C LYS A 98 -11.16 -19.15 9.25
N GLN A 99 -10.97 -20.30 9.91
CA GLN A 99 -11.69 -20.64 11.16
C GLN A 99 -11.44 -19.65 12.29
N TRP A 100 -10.23 -19.11 12.40
CA TRP A 100 -9.92 -18.08 13.40
C TRP A 100 -10.45 -16.70 13.01
N PHE A 101 -10.43 -16.33 11.72
CA PHE A 101 -11.05 -15.09 11.26
C PHE A 101 -12.59 -15.13 11.41
N GLU A 102 -13.25 -16.27 11.19
CA GLU A 102 -14.71 -16.41 11.38
C GLU A 102 -15.11 -16.10 12.81
N LYS A 103 -14.51 -16.78 13.80
CA LYS A 103 -14.77 -16.53 15.24
C LYS A 103 -14.57 -15.07 15.64
N ALA A 104 -13.56 -14.40 15.09
CA ALA A 104 -13.28 -12.99 15.37
C ALA A 104 -14.25 -12.04 14.64
N ALA A 105 -14.58 -12.34 13.37
CA ALA A 105 -15.45 -11.55 12.52
C ALA A 105 -16.92 -11.59 12.97
N GLU A 106 -17.38 -12.73 13.49
CA GLU A 106 -18.70 -12.92 14.10
C GLU A 106 -18.85 -12.07 15.38
N GLN A 107 -17.80 -12.03 16.22
CA GLN A 107 -17.71 -11.14 17.40
C GLN A 107 -17.54 -9.65 17.05
N GLY A 108 -17.32 -9.31 15.78
CA GLY A 108 -17.24 -7.93 15.32
C GLY A 108 -15.84 -7.35 15.15
N ASP A 109 -14.77 -8.15 15.20
CA ASP A 109 -13.43 -7.65 14.86
C ASP A 109 -13.38 -7.27 13.36
N ALA A 110 -13.29 -5.96 13.08
CA ALA A 110 -13.41 -5.44 11.72
C ALA A 110 -12.20 -5.82 10.84
N GLY A 111 -11.02 -6.01 11.44
CA GLY A 111 -9.85 -6.52 10.74
C GLY A 111 -10.04 -7.97 10.32
N ALA A 112 -10.61 -8.80 11.20
CA ALA A 112 -10.97 -10.18 10.88
C ALA A 112 -12.02 -10.25 9.76
N GLN A 113 -12.99 -9.34 9.75
CA GLN A 113 -13.98 -9.22 8.67
C GLN A 113 -13.30 -8.92 7.32
N VAL A 114 -12.32 -8.00 7.25
CA VAL A 114 -11.54 -7.75 6.02
C VAL A 114 -10.66 -8.95 5.62
N ASN A 115 -10.04 -9.62 6.60
CA ASN A 115 -9.21 -10.79 6.34
C ASN A 115 -10.05 -11.96 5.79
N LEU A 116 -11.17 -12.28 6.42
CA LEU A 116 -12.12 -13.31 5.99
C LEU A 116 -12.73 -12.99 4.62
N GLY A 117 -13.17 -11.75 4.40
CA GLY A 117 -13.65 -11.31 3.09
C GLY A 117 -12.57 -11.44 2.00
N THR A 118 -11.30 -11.23 2.34
CA THR A 118 -10.17 -11.43 1.42
C THR A 118 -9.89 -12.92 1.15
N LEU A 119 -10.06 -13.81 2.12
CA LEU A 119 -9.96 -15.25 1.88
C LEU A 119 -11.04 -15.75 0.91
N TYR A 120 -12.29 -15.32 1.11
CA TYR A 120 -13.40 -15.61 0.19
C TYR A 120 -13.20 -15.00 -1.21
N LEU A 121 -12.57 -13.82 -1.32
CA LEU A 121 -12.25 -13.18 -2.60
C LEU A 121 -11.15 -13.90 -3.40
N LEU A 122 -10.37 -14.77 -2.76
CA LEU A 122 -9.18 -15.41 -3.35
C LEU A 122 -9.24 -16.95 -3.35
N GLY A 123 -10.33 -17.56 -2.88
CA GLY A 123 -10.44 -19.01 -2.71
C GLY A 123 -9.42 -19.60 -1.72
N GLN A 124 -8.90 -18.80 -0.79
CA GLN A 124 -7.82 -19.20 0.11
C GLN A 124 -8.38 -19.83 1.39
N GLY A 125 -8.31 -21.16 1.50
CA GLY A 125 -8.88 -21.91 2.63
C GLY A 125 -10.42 -21.96 2.65
N ALA A 126 -11.06 -21.43 1.60
CA ALA A 126 -12.50 -21.41 1.36
C ALA A 126 -12.76 -21.72 -0.13
N LEU A 127 -13.99 -22.10 -0.49
CA LEU A 127 -14.43 -21.91 -1.87
C LEU A 127 -14.53 -20.41 -2.16
N GLU A 128 -14.11 -19.97 -3.34
CA GLU A 128 -14.20 -18.56 -3.75
C GLU A 128 -15.66 -18.10 -3.78
N SER A 129 -15.94 -16.92 -3.21
CA SER A 129 -17.29 -16.37 -3.14
C SER A 129 -17.28 -14.86 -2.99
N ASP A 130 -17.57 -14.16 -4.08
CA ASP A 130 -17.73 -12.69 -4.06
C ASP A 130 -18.83 -12.23 -3.11
N GLN A 131 -19.92 -13.00 -2.98
CA GLN A 131 -21.03 -12.65 -2.09
C GLN A 131 -20.60 -12.66 -0.63
N MET A 132 -19.80 -13.66 -0.20
CA MET A 132 -19.23 -13.69 1.14
C MET A 132 -18.17 -12.60 1.34
N ALA A 133 -17.35 -12.33 0.31
CA ALA A 133 -16.38 -11.24 0.33
C ALA A 133 -17.08 -9.88 0.55
N LEU A 134 -18.08 -9.56 -0.27
CA LEU A 134 -18.91 -8.36 -0.16
C LEU A 134 -19.63 -8.25 1.18
N PHE A 135 -20.21 -9.35 1.69
CA PHE A 135 -20.90 -9.37 2.98
C PHE A 135 -19.96 -8.93 4.11
N TRP A 136 -18.76 -9.54 4.19
CA TRP A 136 -17.79 -9.21 5.23
C TRP A 136 -17.15 -7.83 5.05
N PHE A 137 -16.86 -7.41 3.82
CA PHE A 137 -16.38 -6.05 3.56
C PHE A 137 -17.44 -4.98 3.89
N ARG A 138 -18.74 -5.24 3.66
CA ARG A 138 -19.83 -4.33 4.08
C ARG A 138 -19.89 -4.19 5.59
N ARG A 139 -19.83 -5.29 6.35
CA ARG A 139 -19.82 -5.25 7.83
C ARG A 139 -18.60 -4.51 8.37
N ALA A 140 -17.42 -4.72 7.79
CA ALA A 140 -16.22 -3.99 8.18
C ALA A 140 -16.30 -2.48 7.85
N ALA A 141 -16.84 -2.12 6.68
CA ALA A 141 -17.06 -0.74 6.28
C ALA A 141 -18.10 -0.02 7.17
N GLU A 142 -19.13 -0.73 7.64
CA GLU A 142 -20.08 -0.22 8.65
C GLU A 142 -19.41 0.04 10.01
N GLN A 143 -18.27 -0.60 10.29
CA GLN A 143 -17.40 -0.29 11.43
C GLN A 143 -16.29 0.74 11.10
N GLN A 144 -16.37 1.36 9.92
CA GLN A 144 -15.40 2.33 9.37
C GLN A 144 -13.98 1.82 9.15
N GLU A 145 -13.80 0.50 9.00
CA GLU A 145 -12.50 -0.09 8.64
C GLU A 145 -12.01 0.43 7.27
N MET A 146 -10.84 1.06 7.26
CA MET A 146 -10.30 1.78 6.10
C MET A 146 -10.05 0.85 4.90
N LEU A 147 -9.54 -0.35 5.16
CA LEU A 147 -9.26 -1.35 4.13
C LEU A 147 -10.54 -1.90 3.52
N ALA A 148 -11.63 -1.97 4.28
CA ALA A 148 -12.93 -2.43 3.79
C ALA A 148 -13.48 -1.52 2.69
N PHE A 149 -13.34 -0.19 2.85
CA PHE A 149 -13.71 0.77 1.82
C PHE A 149 -12.94 0.57 0.51
N ALA A 150 -11.62 0.33 0.58
CA ALA A 150 -10.81 0.03 -0.62
C ALA A 150 -11.25 -1.28 -1.31
N LYS A 151 -11.55 -2.32 -0.51
CA LYS A 151 -12.06 -3.61 -1.02
C LYS A 151 -13.42 -3.47 -1.69
N LEU A 152 -14.35 -2.71 -1.11
CA LEU A 152 -15.65 -2.42 -1.73
C LEU A 152 -15.50 -1.61 -3.03
N GLY A 153 -14.58 -0.64 -3.07
CA GLY A 153 -14.22 0.09 -4.29
C GLY A 153 -13.82 -0.84 -5.43
N PHE A 154 -12.89 -1.76 -5.14
CA PHE A 154 -12.45 -2.80 -6.09
C PHE A 154 -13.59 -3.73 -6.54
N MET A 155 -14.46 -4.17 -5.62
CA MET A 155 -15.57 -5.07 -5.93
C MET A 155 -16.56 -4.43 -6.92
N TYR A 156 -16.90 -3.15 -6.72
CA TYR A 156 -17.76 -2.38 -7.62
C TYR A 156 -17.05 -1.98 -8.93
N GLU A 157 -15.73 -1.73 -8.91
CA GLU A 157 -14.93 -1.45 -10.11
C GLU A 157 -14.84 -2.67 -11.05
N GLN A 158 -14.68 -3.87 -10.48
CA GLN A 158 -14.53 -5.11 -11.25
C GLN A 158 -15.85 -5.86 -11.48
N GLY A 159 -16.95 -5.41 -10.86
CA GLY A 159 -18.26 -6.07 -10.98
C GLY A 159 -18.30 -7.50 -10.42
N ARG A 160 -17.47 -7.83 -9.41
CA ARG A 160 -17.52 -9.15 -8.77
C ARG A 160 -18.55 -9.17 -7.63
N GLY A 161 -19.52 -10.07 -7.70
CA GLY A 161 -20.65 -10.20 -6.77
C GLY A 161 -21.67 -9.04 -6.75
N VAL A 162 -21.37 -7.92 -7.40
CA VAL A 162 -22.27 -6.78 -7.65
C VAL A 162 -22.18 -6.40 -9.13
N THR A 163 -23.24 -5.82 -9.68
CA THR A 163 -23.14 -5.14 -10.98
C THR A 163 -22.00 -4.10 -10.94
N GLN A 164 -21.19 -4.04 -12.00
CA GLN A 164 -20.13 -3.05 -12.14
C GLN A 164 -20.71 -1.63 -12.07
N ASP A 165 -20.16 -0.80 -11.19
CA ASP A 165 -20.63 0.58 -10.97
C ASP A 165 -19.45 1.47 -10.56
N PHE A 166 -18.97 2.29 -11.51
CA PHE A 166 -17.88 3.23 -11.25
C PHE A 166 -18.25 4.39 -10.33
N VAL A 167 -19.54 4.73 -10.19
CA VAL A 167 -20.01 5.76 -9.24
C VAL A 167 -19.88 5.23 -7.80
N GLN A 168 -20.32 3.99 -7.56
CA GLN A 168 -20.12 3.32 -6.28
C GLN A 168 -18.63 3.07 -6.00
N ALA A 169 -17.87 2.58 -6.99
CA ALA A 169 -16.44 2.34 -6.83
C ALA A 169 -15.66 3.62 -6.45
N TYR A 170 -15.91 4.74 -7.16
CA TYR A 170 -15.31 6.03 -6.86
C TYR A 170 -15.73 6.54 -5.46
N MET A 171 -16.99 6.35 -5.07
CA MET A 171 -17.49 6.72 -3.75
C MET A 171 -16.75 5.96 -2.63
N TRP A 172 -16.65 4.63 -2.73
CA TRP A 172 -15.93 3.80 -1.76
C TRP A 172 -14.43 4.11 -1.69
N TYR A 173 -13.76 4.27 -2.84
CA TYR A 173 -12.37 4.69 -2.85
C TYR A 173 -12.17 6.11 -2.29
N THR A 174 -13.16 7.01 -2.42
CA THR A 174 -13.12 8.34 -1.78
C THR A 174 -13.19 8.24 -0.26
N LEU A 175 -14.06 7.38 0.29
CA LEU A 175 -14.15 7.11 1.73
C LEU A 175 -12.86 6.50 2.31
N SER A 176 -12.16 5.65 1.53
CA SER A 176 -10.88 5.07 1.91
C SER A 176 -9.73 6.09 1.84
N ALA A 177 -9.61 6.82 0.72
CA ALA A 177 -8.57 7.83 0.51
C ALA A 177 -8.66 8.98 1.53
N ALA A 178 -9.86 9.40 1.92
CA ALA A 178 -10.08 10.42 2.95
C ALA A 178 -9.58 10.02 4.35
N ARG A 179 -9.23 8.74 4.55
CA ARG A 179 -8.69 8.18 5.81
C ARG A 179 -7.20 7.81 5.73
N GLY A 180 -6.56 8.03 4.57
CA GLY A 180 -5.11 7.86 4.38
C GLY A 180 -4.68 6.74 3.42
N GLU A 181 -5.61 5.97 2.84
CA GLU A 181 -5.25 4.90 1.88
C GLU A 181 -4.84 5.52 0.53
N THR A 182 -3.54 5.45 0.21
CA THR A 182 -2.92 6.10 -0.95
C THR A 182 -3.10 5.35 -2.27
N ARG A 183 -3.40 4.04 -2.23
CA ARG A 183 -3.70 3.22 -3.41
C ARG A 183 -5.14 3.44 -3.86
N ALA A 184 -6.08 3.54 -2.91
CA ALA A 184 -7.46 3.93 -3.17
C ALA A 184 -7.54 5.32 -3.83
N LEU A 185 -6.69 6.27 -3.41
CA LEU A 185 -6.55 7.56 -4.08
C LEU A 185 -6.12 7.41 -5.55
N ALA A 186 -5.17 6.51 -5.84
CA ALA A 186 -4.75 6.22 -7.21
C ALA A 186 -5.87 5.56 -8.04
N SER A 187 -6.54 4.52 -7.52
CA SER A 187 -7.66 3.85 -8.20
C SER A 187 -8.83 4.82 -8.47
N ARG A 188 -9.22 5.63 -7.48
CA ARG A 188 -10.22 6.70 -7.63
C ARG A 188 -9.85 7.67 -8.75
N ASN A 189 -8.59 8.09 -8.82
CA ASN A 189 -8.12 9.01 -9.86
C ASN A 189 -8.10 8.32 -11.24
N GLN A 190 -7.77 7.02 -11.31
CA GLN A 190 -7.82 6.23 -12.54
C GLN A 190 -9.25 6.08 -13.07
N LEU A 191 -10.25 5.87 -12.20
CA LEU A 191 -11.66 5.77 -12.58
C LEU A 191 -12.18 7.01 -13.32
N THR A 192 -11.61 8.20 -13.10
CA THR A 192 -12.04 9.42 -13.82
C THR A 192 -11.91 9.31 -15.34
N LYS A 193 -11.04 8.42 -15.85
CA LYS A 193 -10.89 8.11 -17.28
C LYS A 193 -12.09 7.35 -17.88
N GLN A 194 -12.94 6.76 -17.04
CA GLN A 194 -14.10 5.93 -17.40
C GLN A 194 -15.43 6.56 -16.93
N MET A 195 -15.42 7.80 -16.45
CA MET A 195 -16.58 8.47 -15.84
C MET A 195 -16.78 9.87 -16.41
N THR A 196 -18.04 10.25 -16.62
CA THR A 196 -18.40 11.65 -16.91
C THR A 196 -18.20 12.55 -15.67
N PRO A 197 -18.01 13.86 -15.84
CA PRO A 197 -17.96 14.81 -14.71
C PRO A 197 -19.20 14.74 -13.81
N ALA A 198 -20.38 14.47 -14.39
CA ALA A 198 -21.62 14.28 -13.64
C ALA A 198 -21.55 13.04 -12.72
N GLN A 199 -21.12 11.88 -13.24
CA GLN A 199 -20.92 10.67 -12.45
C GLN A 199 -19.90 10.87 -11.31
N VAL A 200 -18.81 11.60 -11.57
CA VAL A 200 -17.83 11.95 -10.54
C VAL A 200 -18.45 12.86 -9.46
N ALA A 201 -19.23 13.87 -9.83
CA ALA A 201 -19.93 14.73 -8.89
C ALA A 201 -20.95 13.95 -8.02
N THR A 202 -21.71 13.03 -8.63
CA THR A 202 -22.62 12.12 -7.92
C THR A 202 -21.87 11.22 -6.94
N ALA A 203 -20.77 10.59 -7.35
CA ALA A 203 -19.96 9.73 -6.48
C ALA A 203 -19.39 10.50 -5.27
N GLN A 204 -18.95 11.74 -5.49
CA GLN A 204 -18.49 12.63 -4.42
C GLN A 204 -19.61 13.07 -3.48
N GLN A 205 -20.84 13.26 -3.98
CA GLN A 205 -21.99 13.58 -3.13
C GLN A 205 -22.38 12.40 -2.24
N LEU A 206 -22.47 11.20 -2.83
CA LEU A 206 -22.71 9.97 -2.07
C LEU A 206 -21.63 9.74 -1.00
N ALA A 207 -20.36 10.06 -1.29
CA ALA A 207 -19.27 9.97 -0.31
C ALA A 207 -19.38 10.99 0.85
N ARG A 208 -20.03 12.14 0.63
CA ARG A 208 -20.32 13.14 1.68
C ARG A 208 -21.54 12.77 2.51
N GLU A 209 -22.53 12.11 1.90
CA GLU A 209 -23.78 11.70 2.55
C GLU A 209 -23.66 10.36 3.29
N TRP A 210 -22.70 9.51 2.89
CA TRP A 210 -22.52 8.18 3.46
C TRP A 210 -22.29 8.22 4.98
N LYS A 211 -23.03 7.37 5.68
CA LYS A 211 -22.89 7.10 7.12
C LYS A 211 -22.94 5.59 7.35
N PRO A 212 -22.21 5.06 8.33
CA PRO A 212 -22.40 3.68 8.76
C PRO A 212 -23.82 3.50 9.31
N LYS A 213 -24.37 2.28 9.19
CA LYS A 213 -25.62 1.96 9.88
C LYS A 213 -25.40 1.98 11.39
N PRO A 214 -26.40 2.37 12.20
CA PRO A 214 -26.38 2.09 13.63
C PRO A 214 -26.32 0.56 13.87
N LYS A 215 -25.69 0.17 14.97
CA LYS A 215 -25.66 -1.22 15.48
C LYS A 215 -26.90 -1.49 16.34
#